data_AF-A0A0F9MV10-F1
#
_entry.id   AF-A0A0F9MV10-F1
#
_cell.length_a   1.000
_cell.length_b   1.000
_cell.length_c   1.000
_cell.angle_alpha   90.00
_cell.angle_beta   90.00
_cell.angle_gamma   90.00
#
_symmetry.space_group_name_H-M   'P 1'
#
loop_
_entity.id
_entity.type
_entity.pdbx_description
1 polymer ?
#
loop_
_entity_poly.entity_id
_entity_poly.type
_entity_poly.pdbx_seq_one_letter_code
_entity_poly.pdbx_strand_id
1 'polypeptide(L)'
;MSSRYAGSTWIEERGWSQMSPLGRQVADILGYCWSGIYHLEDRYLREVEWGDPHQMVIRFRGELATYDFSHLTELVLLAHREGIRIAVAPKSNWTLELRFSRRYGGLGAHPSIGQVIQRVGEQWR
;
A
#
# COMPACT_ATOMS: atom_id res chain seq x y z
N MET A 1 -15.56 10.70 10.94
CA MET A 1 -15.75 11.43 9.66
C MET A 1 -15.82 10.38 8.56
N SER A 2 -16.89 10.46 7.75
CA SER A 2 -17.34 9.60 6.65
C SER A 2 -16.38 8.54 6.10
N SER A 3 -16.76 7.28 6.34
CA SER A 3 -16.34 6.09 5.62
C SER A 3 -16.77 6.17 4.15
N ARG A 4 -15.83 6.38 3.23
CA ARG A 4 -16.07 5.75 1.92
C ARG A 4 -15.46 4.35 1.87
N TYR A 5 -14.30 4.15 2.49
CA TYR A 5 -13.64 2.86 2.52
C TYR A 5 -13.03 2.61 3.90
N ALA A 6 -13.33 1.46 4.50
CA ALA A 6 -12.80 1.10 5.82
C ALA A 6 -11.33 0.69 5.69
N GLY A 7 -10.42 1.44 6.32
CA GLY A 7 -8.96 1.22 6.26
C GLY A 7 -8.39 0.93 7.63
N SER A 8 -7.59 1.87 8.16
CA SER A 8 -6.98 1.77 9.49
C SER A 8 -7.99 1.54 10.61
N THR A 9 -9.14 2.25 10.59
CA THR A 9 -10.18 2.11 11.61
C THR A 9 -10.68 0.67 11.77
N TRP A 10 -10.80 -0.07 10.66
CA TRP A 10 -11.24 -1.46 10.69
C TRP A 10 -10.22 -2.38 11.38
N ILE A 11 -8.92 -2.12 11.17
CA ILE A 11 -7.84 -2.87 11.84
C ILE A 11 -7.81 -2.54 13.33
N GLU A 12 -7.98 -1.27 13.69
CA GLU A 12 -8.00 -0.82 15.09
C GLU A 12 -9.16 -1.42 15.88
N GLU A 13 -10.35 -1.49 15.29
CA GLU A 13 -11.54 -2.11 15.89
C GLU A 13 -11.33 -3.60 16.21
N ARG A 14 -10.43 -4.28 15.49
CA ARG A 14 -10.07 -5.68 15.77
C ARG A 14 -9.07 -5.85 16.91
N GLY A 15 -8.37 -4.79 17.32
CA GLY A 15 -7.46 -4.81 18.45
C GLY A 15 -6.26 -5.75 18.29
N TRP A 16 -5.84 -6.07 17.06
CA TRP A 16 -4.74 -7.01 16.82
C TRP A 16 -3.38 -6.46 17.27
N SER A 17 -3.13 -5.17 17.10
CA SER A 17 -1.94 -4.47 17.62
C SER A 17 -2.12 -2.96 17.53
N GLN A 18 -1.28 -2.20 18.25
CA GLN A 18 -1.22 -0.75 18.11
C GLN A 18 -0.58 -0.38 16.77
N MET A 19 -1.32 0.35 15.93
CA MET A 19 -0.82 0.74 14.61
C MET A 19 0.21 1.87 14.67
N SER A 20 1.31 1.69 13.94
CA SER A 20 2.29 2.74 13.66
C SER A 20 1.71 3.79 12.70
N PRO A 21 2.31 4.99 12.60
CA PRO A 21 1.90 5.98 11.61
C PRO A 21 2.00 5.47 10.17
N LEU A 22 3.00 4.63 9.86
CA LEU A 22 3.12 4.00 8.55
C LEU A 22 2.01 2.96 8.36
N GLY A 23 1.77 2.11 9.36
CA GLY A 23 0.70 1.12 9.34
C GLY A 23 -0.66 1.75 9.04
N ARG A 24 -0.97 2.91 9.64
CA ARG A 24 -2.23 3.64 9.39
C ARG A 24 -2.36 4.07 7.94
N GLN A 25 -1.34 4.75 7.40
CA GLN A 25 -1.35 5.17 6.00
C GLN A 25 -1.49 3.99 5.04
N VAL A 26 -0.74 2.91 5.28
CA VAL A 26 -0.82 1.72 4.43
C VAL A 26 -2.21 1.09 4.50
N ALA A 27 -2.80 0.97 5.69
CA ALA A 27 -4.16 0.45 5.84
C ALA A 27 -5.20 1.32 5.13
N ASP A 28 -5.05 2.65 5.16
CA ASP A 28 -5.97 3.57 4.48
C ASP A 28 -5.82 3.49 2.95
N ILE A 29 -4.58 3.37 2.44
CA ILE A 29 -4.32 3.14 1.01
C ILE A 29 -4.97 1.83 0.55
N LEU A 30 -4.76 0.74 1.28
CA LEU A 30 -5.37 -0.55 0.97
C LEU A 30 -6.88 -0.51 1.09
N GLY A 31 -7.41 0.18 2.10
CA GLY A 31 -8.83 0.44 2.24
C GLY A 31 -9.39 1.10 0.98
N TYR A 32 -8.75 2.16 0.49
CA TYR A 32 -9.18 2.83 -0.74
C TYR A 32 -9.15 1.90 -1.95
N CYS A 33 -8.01 1.26 -2.23
CA CYS A 33 -7.81 0.46 -3.44
C CYS A 33 -8.74 -0.75 -3.53
N TRP A 34 -9.16 -1.34 -2.41
CA TRP A 34 -10.04 -2.52 -2.39
C TRP A 34 -11.47 -2.21 -1.97
N SER A 35 -11.84 -0.92 -1.90
CA SER A 35 -13.14 -0.48 -1.38
C SER A 35 -13.45 -0.93 0.06
N GLY A 36 -12.41 -1.19 0.84
CA GLY A 36 -12.45 -1.73 2.19
C GLY A 36 -11.33 -2.73 2.40
N ILE A 37 -10.53 -2.55 3.45
CA ILE A 37 -9.37 -3.42 3.74
C ILE A 37 -9.81 -4.85 4.08
N TYR A 38 -11.03 -5.03 4.57
CA TYR A 38 -11.68 -6.32 4.85
C TYR A 38 -11.99 -7.16 3.60
N HIS A 39 -11.84 -6.58 2.40
CA HIS A 39 -11.86 -7.35 1.16
C HIS A 39 -10.52 -8.07 0.90
N LEU A 40 -9.47 -7.75 1.65
CA LEU A 40 -8.26 -8.56 1.73
C LEU A 40 -8.48 -9.75 2.67
N GLU A 41 -7.69 -10.80 2.52
CA GLU A 41 -7.84 -12.00 3.34
C GLU A 41 -7.48 -11.72 4.81
N ASP A 42 -8.45 -11.84 5.73
CA ASP A 42 -8.27 -11.65 7.18
C ASP A 42 -7.04 -12.37 7.75
N ARG A 43 -6.77 -13.61 7.28
CA ARG A 43 -5.61 -14.38 7.70
C ARG A 43 -4.29 -13.64 7.43
N TYR A 44 -4.19 -12.94 6.30
CA TYR A 44 -3.00 -12.19 5.96
C TYR A 44 -2.93 -10.89 6.73
N LEU A 45 -4.06 -10.18 6.91
CA LEU A 45 -4.10 -8.95 7.70
C LEU A 45 -3.69 -9.18 9.17
N ARG A 46 -4.03 -10.35 9.72
CA ARG A 46 -3.66 -10.75 11.09
C ARG A 46 -2.17 -11.06 11.26
N GLU A 47 -1.49 -11.48 10.19
CA GLU A 47 -0.05 -11.75 10.19
C GLU A 47 0.81 -10.47 10.09
N VAL A 48 0.19 -9.33 9.76
CA VAL A 48 0.89 -8.06 9.57
C VAL A 48 1.30 -7.48 10.92
N GLU A 49 2.56 -7.10 11.03
CA GLU A 49 3.09 -6.33 12.16
C GLU A 49 2.72 -4.85 12.03
N TRP A 50 1.46 -4.49 12.33
CA TRP A 50 0.95 -3.11 12.17
C TRP A 50 1.69 -2.05 13.00
N GLY A 51 2.43 -2.48 14.03
CA GLY A 51 3.23 -1.62 14.90
C GLY A 51 4.62 -1.26 14.35
N ASP A 52 5.10 -1.89 13.26
CA ASP A 52 6.42 -1.59 12.70
C ASP A 52 6.42 -0.15 12.11
N PRO A 53 7.29 0.75 12.59
CA PRO A 53 7.31 2.14 12.14
C PRO A 53 8.08 2.35 10.82
N HIS A 54 8.82 1.35 10.34
CA HIS A 54 9.77 1.46 9.23
C HIS A 54 9.30 0.74 7.97
N GLN A 55 8.66 -0.42 8.12
CA GLN A 55 8.25 -1.26 7.01
C GLN A 55 6.90 -1.94 7.29
N MET A 56 6.13 -2.18 6.23
CA MET A 56 4.94 -3.02 6.27
C MET A 56 5.07 -4.11 5.23
N VAL A 57 4.76 -5.35 5.61
CA VAL A 57 4.76 -6.48 4.69
C VAL A 57 3.37 -7.11 4.70
N ILE A 58 2.72 -7.08 3.54
CA ILE A 58 1.32 -7.50 3.40
C ILE A 58 1.25 -8.54 2.31
N ARG A 59 0.70 -9.71 2.65
CA ARG A 59 0.43 -10.76 1.68
C ARG A 59 -0.91 -10.50 1.00
N PHE A 60 -0.95 -10.76 -0.29
CA PHE A 60 -2.13 -10.60 -1.11
C PHE A 60 -2.26 -11.81 -2.03
N ARG A 61 -3.44 -12.43 -2.07
CA ARG A 61 -3.72 -13.50 -3.02
C ARG A 61 -4.47 -12.92 -4.21
N GLY A 62 -3.98 -13.20 -5.42
CA GLY A 62 -4.57 -12.74 -6.66
C GLY A 62 -3.62 -11.88 -7.47
N GLU A 63 -4.21 -11.05 -8.31
CA GLU A 63 -3.51 -10.20 -9.27
C GLU A 63 -3.80 -8.73 -8.97
N LEU A 64 -2.84 -7.85 -9.26
CA LEU A 64 -3.03 -6.40 -9.13
C LEU A 64 -3.56 -5.77 -10.44
N ALA A 65 -3.64 -6.56 -11.52
CA ALA A 65 -4.03 -6.14 -12.86
C ALA A 65 -5.43 -6.69 -13.22
N THR A 66 -6.45 -6.43 -12.42
CA THR A 66 -7.82 -6.82 -12.76
C THR A 66 -8.54 -5.66 -13.44
N TYR A 67 -9.06 -5.91 -14.64
CA TYR A 67 -9.83 -5.06 -15.59
C TYR A 67 -9.64 -3.54 -15.46
N ASP A 68 -9.12 -2.91 -16.51
CA ASP A 68 -8.77 -1.47 -16.59
C ASP A 68 -7.61 -1.01 -15.69
N PHE A 69 -6.77 -1.93 -15.20
CA PHE A 69 -5.54 -1.62 -14.45
C PHE A 69 -5.75 -0.79 -13.16
N SER A 70 -6.95 -0.83 -12.54
CA SER A 70 -7.30 0.13 -11.49
C SER A 70 -6.47 -0.05 -10.21
N HIS A 71 -6.42 -1.25 -9.62
CA HIS A 71 -5.84 -1.44 -8.28
C HIS A 71 -4.33 -1.17 -8.22
N LEU A 72 -3.54 -1.72 -9.16
CA LEU A 72 -2.09 -1.44 -9.19
C LEU A 72 -1.82 0.05 -9.42
N THR A 73 -2.57 0.66 -10.33
CA THR A 73 -2.39 2.07 -10.68
C THR A 73 -2.73 2.96 -9.49
N GLU A 74 -3.89 2.78 -8.87
CA GLU A 74 -4.31 3.52 -7.66
C GLU A 74 -3.33 3.32 -6.52
N LEU A 75 -2.88 2.08 -6.29
CA LEU A 75 -1.91 1.75 -5.26
C LEU A 75 -0.61 2.53 -5.47
N VAL A 76 -0.07 2.55 -6.69
CA VAL A 76 1.16 3.28 -7.03
C VAL A 76 0.95 4.79 -6.89
N LEU A 77 -0.16 5.34 -7.38
CA LEU A 77 -0.47 6.77 -7.28
C LEU A 77 -0.57 7.23 -5.83
N LEU A 78 -1.28 6.49 -4.99
CA LEU A 78 -1.43 6.79 -3.57
C LEU A 78 -0.10 6.66 -2.82
N ALA A 79 0.72 5.67 -3.14
CA ALA A 79 2.06 5.57 -2.57
C ALA A 79 2.94 6.78 -2.91
N HIS A 80 2.93 7.22 -4.17
CA HIS A 80 3.64 8.43 -4.58
C HIS A 80 3.13 9.68 -3.86
N ARG A 81 1.81 9.80 -3.68
CA ARG A 81 1.18 10.91 -2.95
C ARG A 81 1.62 10.93 -1.48
N GLU A 82 1.67 9.77 -0.83
CA GLU A 82 2.02 9.63 0.59
C GLU A 82 3.54 9.51 0.84
N GLY A 83 4.37 9.51 -0.21
CA GLY A 83 5.82 9.35 -0.09
C GLY A 83 6.26 7.97 0.38
N ILE A 84 5.43 6.95 0.12
CA ILE A 84 5.66 5.55 0.50
C ILE A 84 6.18 4.78 -0.70
N ARG A 85 7.30 4.09 -0.53
CA ARG A 85 7.79 3.14 -1.54
C ARG A 85 7.03 1.84 -1.44
N ILE A 86 6.60 1.32 -2.59
CA ILE A 86 6.02 -0.01 -2.71
C ILE A 86 6.97 -0.91 -3.50
N ALA A 87 7.20 -2.13 -3.01
CA ALA A 87 7.78 -3.21 -3.79
C ALA A 87 6.78 -4.37 -3.83
N VAL A 88 6.57 -4.92 -5.03
CA VAL A 88 5.73 -6.11 -5.25
C VAL A 88 6.67 -7.27 -5.56
N ALA A 89 6.57 -8.34 -4.78
CA ALA A 89 7.39 -9.53 -4.95
C ALA A 89 6.53 -10.80 -5.01
N PRO A 90 6.92 -11.84 -5.76
CA PRO A 90 6.27 -13.13 -5.68
C PRO A 90 6.55 -13.79 -4.32
N LYS A 91 5.54 -14.43 -3.72
CA LYS A 91 5.69 -15.16 -2.46
C LYS A 91 5.47 -16.66 -2.60
N SER A 92 4.37 -17.05 -3.24
CA SER A 92 4.00 -18.44 -3.51
C SER A 92 2.94 -18.49 -4.63
N ASN A 93 2.41 -19.67 -4.94
CA ASN A 93 1.36 -19.82 -5.95
C ASN A 93 0.21 -18.85 -5.69
N TRP A 94 -0.06 -17.98 -6.67
CA TRP A 94 -1.12 -16.97 -6.62
C TRP A 94 -1.01 -15.96 -5.48
N THR A 95 0.15 -15.84 -4.83
CA THR A 95 0.35 -14.93 -3.70
C THR A 95 1.50 -13.97 -3.96
N LEU A 96 1.19 -12.69 -3.83
CA LEU A 96 2.12 -11.57 -3.88
C LEU A 96 2.43 -11.09 -2.45
N GLU A 97 3.62 -10.51 -2.29
CA GLU A 97 4.04 -9.80 -1.11
C GLU A 97 4.22 -8.32 -1.47
N LEU A 98 3.43 -7.47 -0.84
CA LEU A 98 3.49 -6.02 -0.95
C LEU A 98 4.32 -5.49 0.22
N ARG A 99 5.45 -4.86 -0.09
CA ARG A 99 6.34 -4.25 0.91
C ARG A 99 6.25 -2.74 0.82
N PHE A 100 5.92 -2.11 1.93
CA PHE A 100 5.84 -0.65 2.05
C PHE A 100 6.95 -0.16 2.95
N SER A 101 7.58 0.95 2.59
CA SER A 101 8.61 1.59 3.41
C SER A 101 8.61 3.09 3.17
N ARG A 102 8.91 3.88 4.21
CA ARG A 102 9.12 5.33 4.04
C ARG A 102 10.54 5.62 3.61
N ARG A 103 10.71 6.63 2.74
CA ARG A 103 12.00 7.31 2.57
C ARG A 103 11.85 8.76 2.99
N TYR A 104 12.50 9.10 4.10
CA TYR A 104 12.66 10.49 4.53
C TYR A 104 13.77 11.16 3.70
N GLY A 105 13.65 12.48 3.50
CA GLY A 105 14.39 13.27 2.51
C GLY A 105 15.92 13.17 2.56
N GLY A 106 16.54 13.47 1.41
CA GLY A 106 17.97 13.38 1.11
C GLY A 106 18.21 13.00 -0.37
N LEU A 107 19.45 12.66 -0.75
CA LEU A 107 19.75 11.99 -2.02
C LEU A 107 19.08 10.61 -2.03
N GLY A 108 17.83 10.56 -2.50
CA GLY A 108 17.01 9.35 -2.50
C GLY A 108 15.60 9.48 -1.94
N ALA A 109 15.08 10.69 -1.70
CA ALA A 109 13.67 10.89 -1.36
C ALA A 109 12.73 10.19 -2.36
N HIS A 110 11.55 9.77 -1.88
CA HIS A 110 10.54 9.18 -2.78
C HIS A 110 10.07 10.24 -3.78
N PRO A 111 10.17 10.00 -5.10
CA PRO A 111 9.77 11.00 -6.08
C PRO A 111 8.27 11.22 -6.04
N SER A 112 7.85 12.45 -6.30
CA SER A 112 6.43 12.74 -6.55
C SER A 112 5.99 12.12 -7.88
N ILE A 113 4.69 11.91 -8.05
CA ILE A 113 4.18 11.38 -9.32
C ILE A 113 4.53 12.28 -10.51
N GLY A 114 4.49 13.60 -10.34
CA GLY A 114 4.85 14.56 -11.38
C GLY A 114 6.32 14.44 -11.80
N GLN A 115 7.23 14.24 -10.84
CA GLN A 115 8.64 14.00 -11.13
C GLN A 115 8.86 12.70 -11.91
N VAL A 116 8.11 11.64 -11.56
CA VAL A 116 8.17 10.38 -12.30
C VAL A 116 7.64 10.54 -13.71
N ILE A 117 6.48 11.18 -13.90
CA ILE A 117 5.88 11.44 -15.21
C ILE A 117 6.83 12.23 -16.09
N GLN A 118 7.41 13.32 -15.58
CA GLN A 118 8.39 14.12 -16.32
C GLN A 118 9.59 13.27 -16.76
N ARG A 119 10.21 12.54 -15.81
CA ARG A 119 11.37 11.69 -16.10
C ARG A 119 11.05 10.60 -17.14
N VAL A 120 9.88 9.98 -17.04
CA VAL A 120 9.44 8.97 -18.00
C VAL A 120 9.23 9.61 -19.36
N GLY A 121 8.53 10.75 -19.45
CA GLY A 121 8.31 11.46 -20.72
C GLY A 121 9.61 11.92 -21.41
N GLU A 122 10.65 12.24 -20.66
CA GLU A 122 11.97 12.59 -21.21
C GLU A 122 12.74 11.36 -21.76
N GLN A 123 12.51 10.17 -21.20
CA GLN A 123 13.26 8.95 -21.51
C GLN A 123 12.53 8.00 -22.46
N TRP A 124 11.21 8.06 -22.45
CA TRP A 124 10.32 7.22 -23.24
C TRP A 124 10.07 7.89 -24.60
N ARG A 125 10.47 7.21 -25.68
CA ARG A 125 10.26 7.65 -27.07
C ARG A 125 8.96 7.11 -27.62
#